data_AF-A0A9W8ZS50-F1
#
_entry.id   AF-A0A9W8ZS50-F1
#
_cell.length_a   1.000
_cell.length_b   1.000
_cell.length_c   1.000
_cell.angle_alpha   90.00
_cell.angle_beta   90.00
_cell.angle_gamma   90.00
#
_symmetry.space_group_name_H-M   'P 1'
#
loop_
_entity.id
_entity.type
_entity.pdbx_description
1 polymer ?
#
loop_
_entity_poly.entity_id
_entity_poly.type
_entity_poly.pdbx_seq_one_letter_code
_entity_poly.pdbx_strand_id
1 'polypeptide(L)'
;MLSNYRKMNYALIFQLALMVVVPAIEQTVSVGCFSAGTEGSCASFIQTFCHSGQDILPVGPQNTYARCFNANVFKCDFTAWNLLPSSSQGNVPSGVNCQTVLDTVAEVCPQGGQGSITAGTFVFTLDPNTGSCGADAISGGLGSST
;
A
#
# COMPACT_ATOMS: atom_id res chain seq x y z
N MET A 1 -12.00 80.00 18.92
CA MET A 1 -10.99 79.03 19.38
C MET A 1 -11.33 77.69 18.77
N LEU A 2 -10.31 77.02 18.23
CA LEU A 2 -10.39 75.76 17.51
C LEU A 2 -10.94 74.64 18.41
N SER A 3 -11.78 73.77 17.85
CA SER A 3 -11.65 72.34 18.15
C SER A 3 -12.07 71.49 16.95
N ASN A 4 -11.05 70.85 16.38
CA ASN A 4 -11.11 69.90 15.28
C ASN A 4 -11.69 68.57 15.79
N TYR A 5 -12.69 68.00 15.10
CA TYR A 5 -13.00 66.58 15.20
C TYR A 5 -12.77 65.93 13.84
N ARG A 6 -11.64 65.23 13.70
CA ARG A 6 -11.28 64.45 12.51
C ARG A 6 -12.16 63.20 12.50
N LYS A 7 -12.95 63.02 11.45
CA LYS A 7 -13.69 61.78 11.17
C LYS A 7 -12.67 60.66 10.92
N MET A 8 -12.60 59.71 11.84
CA MET A 8 -11.76 58.52 11.73
C MET A 8 -12.57 57.45 10.98
N ASN A 9 -12.35 57.32 9.67
CA ASN A 9 -12.98 56.31 8.83
C ASN A 9 -12.27 54.96 9.05
N TYR A 10 -12.94 54.03 9.73
CA TYR A 10 -12.50 52.64 9.82
C TYR A 10 -12.81 51.92 8.50
N ALA A 11 -11.85 51.88 7.60
CA ALA A 11 -11.91 51.01 6.42
C ALA A 11 -11.56 49.58 6.86
N LEU A 12 -12.58 48.75 7.05
CA LEU A 12 -12.46 47.31 7.32
C LEU A 12 -11.96 46.62 6.04
N ILE A 13 -10.73 46.11 6.07
CA ILE A 13 -10.16 45.31 4.96
C ILE A 13 -10.53 43.84 5.22
N PHE A 14 -11.53 43.33 4.49
CA PHE A 14 -11.83 41.90 4.43
C PHE A 14 -10.88 41.25 3.40
N GLN A 15 -9.86 40.53 3.87
CA GLN A 15 -9.05 39.68 3.00
C GLN A 15 -9.77 38.35 2.76
N LEU A 16 -10.27 38.15 1.54
CA LEU A 16 -10.79 36.85 1.09
C LEU A 16 -9.60 35.93 0.79
N ALA A 17 -9.35 34.95 1.66
CA ALA A 17 -8.41 33.87 1.38
C ALA A 17 -9.07 32.88 0.41
N LEU A 18 -8.62 32.88 -0.85
CA LEU A 18 -8.99 31.87 -1.85
C LEU A 18 -8.31 30.55 -1.49
N MET A 19 -9.04 29.63 -0.87
CA MET A 19 -8.62 28.24 -0.75
C MET A 19 -8.76 27.59 -2.13
N VAL A 20 -7.63 27.31 -2.78
CA VAL A 20 -7.59 26.49 -4.00
C VAL A 20 -7.78 25.05 -3.58
N VAL A 21 -8.95 24.48 -3.83
CA VAL A 21 -9.22 23.05 -3.64
C VAL A 21 -8.59 22.33 -4.82
N VAL A 22 -7.39 21.79 -4.65
CA VAL A 22 -6.78 20.90 -5.65
C VAL A 22 -7.47 19.54 -5.51
N PRO A 23 -8.07 18.98 -6.57
CA PRO A 23 -8.60 17.63 -6.50
C PRO A 23 -7.44 16.66 -6.25
N ALA A 24 -7.54 15.85 -5.20
CA ALA A 24 -6.66 14.72 -5.00
C ALA A 24 -6.93 13.70 -6.12
N ILE A 25 -5.90 13.33 -6.87
CA ILE A 25 -6.00 12.23 -7.83
C ILE A 25 -6.12 10.95 -6.99
N GLU A 26 -7.33 10.42 -6.83
CA GLU A 26 -7.54 9.13 -6.18
C GLU A 26 -6.83 8.03 -6.98
N GLN A 27 -5.90 7.32 -6.34
CA GLN A 27 -5.36 6.09 -6.92
C GLN A 27 -6.43 5.01 -6.79
N THR A 28 -7.06 4.64 -7.90
CA THR A 28 -8.06 3.57 -7.88
C THR A 28 -7.38 2.21 -7.69
N VAL A 29 -7.71 1.53 -6.59
CA VAL A 29 -7.30 0.16 -6.28
C VAL A 29 -8.31 -0.82 -6.89
N SER A 30 -7.83 -1.83 -7.60
CA SER A 30 -8.65 -2.97 -8.06
C SER A 30 -8.31 -4.20 -7.22
N VAL A 31 -9.31 -4.84 -6.62
CA VAL A 31 -9.14 -6.04 -5.77
C VAL A 31 -10.02 -7.18 -6.28
N GLY A 32 -9.47 -8.39 -6.26
CA GLY A 32 -10.19 -9.64 -6.44
C GLY A 32 -9.89 -10.59 -5.28
N CYS A 33 -10.93 -10.97 -4.54
CA CYS A 33 -10.81 -11.94 -3.44
C CYS A 33 -10.78 -13.38 -3.95
N PHE A 34 -10.05 -14.24 -3.25
CA PHE A 34 -10.17 -15.68 -3.45
C PHE A 34 -11.51 -16.19 -2.91
N SER A 35 -12.10 -17.18 -3.58
CA SER A 35 -13.40 -17.75 -3.22
C SER A 35 -13.31 -18.97 -2.31
N ALA A 36 -12.10 -19.47 -2.08
CA ALA A 36 -11.78 -20.60 -1.20
C ALA A 36 -10.33 -20.44 -0.71
N GLY A 37 -9.99 -21.09 0.40
CA GLY A 37 -8.66 -21.00 0.99
C GLY A 37 -8.71 -21.08 2.51
N THR A 38 -7.59 -20.78 3.16
CA THR A 38 -7.56 -20.62 4.62
C THR A 38 -8.03 -19.22 4.97
N GLU A 39 -8.94 -19.12 5.93
CA GLU A 39 -9.25 -17.84 6.55
C GLU A 39 -8.17 -17.51 7.58
N GLY A 40 -7.59 -16.32 7.46
CA GLY A 40 -6.52 -15.89 8.36
C GLY A 40 -6.10 -14.46 8.10
N SER A 41 -5.73 -13.74 9.18
CA SER A 41 -5.21 -12.39 9.04
C SER A 41 -3.69 -12.42 8.84
N CYS A 42 -3.24 -11.92 7.69
CA CYS A 42 -1.82 -11.71 7.38
C CYS A 42 -1.41 -10.24 7.49
N ALA A 43 -2.28 -9.36 7.98
CA ALA A 43 -2.10 -7.91 7.96
C ALA A 43 -0.81 -7.44 8.64
N SER A 44 -0.40 -8.11 9.72
CA SER A 44 0.83 -7.78 10.47
C SER A 44 2.12 -7.96 9.66
N PHE A 45 2.09 -8.71 8.56
CA PHE A 45 3.25 -8.97 7.70
C PHE A 45 3.33 -8.04 6.48
N ILE A 46 2.26 -7.29 6.17
CA ILE A 46 2.16 -6.45 4.95
C ILE A 46 3.32 -5.45 4.89
N GLN A 47 3.53 -4.69 5.96
CA GLN A 47 4.58 -3.68 5.99
C GLN A 47 5.97 -4.32 5.80
N THR A 48 6.24 -5.44 6.47
CA THR A 48 7.50 -6.18 6.33
C THR A 48 7.72 -6.63 4.89
N PHE A 49 6.71 -7.23 4.26
CA PHE A 49 6.78 -7.67 2.86
C PHE A 49 7.04 -6.50 1.91
N CYS A 50 6.26 -5.43 2.01
CA CYS A 50 6.32 -4.30 1.11
C CYS A 50 7.63 -3.51 1.24
N HIS A 51 8.14 -3.28 2.46
CA HIS A 51 9.45 -2.65 2.64
C HIS A 51 10.58 -3.53 2.11
N SER A 52 10.55 -4.83 2.41
CA SER A 52 11.58 -5.76 1.89
C SER A 52 11.60 -5.82 0.37
N GLY A 53 10.46 -5.60 -0.30
CA GLY A 53 10.36 -5.53 -1.76
C GLY A 53 10.97 -4.27 -2.38
N GLN A 54 11.32 -3.26 -1.58
CA GLN A 54 12.03 -2.06 -2.05
C GLN A 54 13.55 -2.23 -2.01
N ASP A 55 14.06 -3.17 -1.21
CA ASP A 55 15.50 -3.41 -1.00
C ASP A 55 16.05 -4.57 -1.84
N ILE A 56 15.31 -5.01 -2.87
CA ILE A 56 15.72 -6.07 -3.79
C ILE A 56 16.22 -5.50 -5.12
N LEU A 57 16.91 -6.35 -5.89
CA LEU A 57 17.12 -6.09 -7.31
C LEU A 57 15.76 -6.01 -8.04
N PRO A 58 15.67 -5.22 -9.13
CA PRO A 58 14.44 -5.14 -9.92
C PRO A 58 13.92 -6.52 -10.31
N VAL A 59 12.64 -6.76 -10.03
CA VAL A 59 11.94 -7.97 -10.45
C VAL A 59 11.84 -7.94 -11.97
N GLY A 60 12.36 -8.98 -12.63
CA GLY A 60 12.25 -9.11 -14.09
C GLY A 60 10.79 -9.05 -14.55
N PRO A 61 10.51 -8.60 -15.78
CA PRO A 61 9.14 -8.63 -16.32
C PRO A 61 8.58 -10.05 -16.33
N GLN A 62 7.29 -10.19 -16.02
CA GLN A 62 6.60 -11.48 -15.89
C GLN A 62 7.23 -12.44 -14.87
N ASN A 63 7.94 -11.88 -13.88
CA ASN A 63 8.52 -12.62 -12.78
C ASN A 63 7.94 -12.12 -11.45
N THR A 64 8.22 -12.86 -10.38
CA THR A 64 7.63 -12.64 -9.07
C THR A 64 8.69 -12.46 -8.00
N TYR A 65 8.48 -11.49 -7.14
CA TYR A 65 9.08 -11.47 -5.81
C TYR A 65 8.08 -12.07 -4.81
N ALA A 66 8.52 -13.01 -3.98
CA ALA A 66 7.65 -13.68 -3.03
C ALA A 66 8.31 -13.83 -1.65
N ARG A 67 7.47 -13.84 -0.60
CA ARG A 67 7.88 -14.16 0.78
C ARG A 67 6.79 -14.99 1.43
N CYS A 68 7.21 -15.84 2.36
CA CYS A 68 6.32 -16.61 3.22
C CYS A 68 6.58 -16.25 4.68
N PHE A 69 5.51 -15.97 5.43
CA PHE A 69 5.56 -15.71 6.86
C PHE A 69 4.74 -16.75 7.62
N ASN A 70 5.32 -17.33 8.68
CA ASN A 70 4.60 -18.25 9.55
C ASN A 70 3.66 -17.46 10.48
N ALA A 71 2.40 -17.89 10.57
CA ALA A 71 1.37 -17.27 11.40
C ALA A 71 0.68 -18.35 12.25
N ASN A 72 1.09 -18.54 13.51
CA ASN A 72 0.55 -19.57 14.41
C ASN A 72 0.27 -20.93 13.73
N VAL A 73 -0.99 -21.20 13.36
CA VAL A 73 -1.47 -22.47 12.80
C VAL A 73 -1.56 -22.49 11.26
N PHE A 74 -1.18 -21.39 10.60
CA PHE A 74 -1.20 -21.23 9.15
C PHE A 74 0.04 -20.43 8.69
N LYS A 75 0.12 -20.14 7.40
CA LYS A 75 1.17 -19.31 6.80
C LYS A 75 0.57 -18.25 5.90
N CYS A 76 1.33 -17.19 5.65
CA CYS A 76 0.96 -16.10 4.77
C CYS A 76 1.93 -16.04 3.60
N ASP A 77 1.45 -16.39 2.41
CA ASP A 77 2.21 -16.26 1.18
C ASP A 77 1.91 -14.89 0.55
N PHE A 78 2.96 -14.11 0.31
CA PHE A 78 2.87 -12.81 -0.32
C PHE A 78 3.63 -12.82 -1.65
N THR A 79 3.06 -12.17 -2.65
CA THR A 79 3.72 -12.01 -3.96
C THR A 79 3.58 -10.61 -4.52
N ALA A 80 4.57 -10.21 -5.31
CA ALA A 80 4.54 -9.04 -6.19
C ALA A 80 4.93 -9.51 -7.60
N TRP A 81 3.93 -9.64 -8.47
CA TRP A 81 4.10 -10.08 -9.86
C TRP A 81 4.31 -8.87 -10.77
N ASN A 82 5.40 -8.84 -11.53
CA ASN A 82 5.68 -7.77 -12.49
C ASN A 82 4.89 -7.99 -13.80
N LEU A 83 3.91 -7.12 -14.07
CA LEU A 83 3.06 -7.16 -15.26
C LEU A 83 3.72 -6.64 -16.54
N LEU A 84 4.95 -6.11 -16.46
CA LEU A 84 5.62 -5.59 -17.64
C LEU A 84 5.80 -6.69 -18.72
N PRO A 85 5.74 -6.32 -20.01
CA PRO A 85 6.08 -7.24 -21.10
C PRO A 85 7.50 -7.78 -20.95
N SER A 86 7.74 -9.01 -21.41
CA SER A 86 9.06 -9.67 -21.36
C SER A 86 10.19 -8.89 -22.05
N SER A 87 9.86 -7.98 -22.97
CA SER A 87 10.81 -7.09 -23.65
C SER A 87 11.23 -5.86 -22.83
N SER A 88 10.61 -5.61 -21.67
CA SER A 88 10.90 -4.45 -20.82
C SER A 88 12.08 -4.71 -19.88
N GLN A 89 12.61 -3.65 -19.26
CA GLN A 89 13.50 -3.81 -18.12
C GLN A 89 12.70 -4.20 -16.88
N GLY A 90 13.33 -4.94 -15.96
CA GLY A 90 12.76 -5.21 -14.64
C GLY A 90 12.50 -3.93 -13.85
N ASN A 91 11.60 -4.01 -12.87
CA ASN A 91 11.22 -2.88 -12.04
C ASN A 91 11.17 -3.28 -10.56
N VAL A 92 11.27 -2.31 -9.66
CA VAL A 92 11.08 -2.51 -8.21
C VAL A 92 9.63 -2.18 -7.87
N PRO A 93 8.92 -3.00 -7.07
CA PRO A 93 7.57 -2.67 -6.64
C PRO A 93 7.55 -1.42 -5.75
N SER A 94 6.57 -0.53 -5.98
CA SER A 94 6.32 0.61 -5.09
C SER A 94 5.83 0.10 -3.73
N GLY A 95 6.53 0.45 -2.65
CA GLY A 95 6.15 0.07 -1.28
C GLY A 95 4.81 0.68 -0.85
N VAL A 96 4.54 1.92 -1.25
CA VAL A 96 3.24 2.59 -0.98
C VAL A 96 2.11 1.85 -1.68
N ASN A 97 2.26 1.57 -2.99
CA ASN A 97 1.23 0.88 -3.75
C ASN A 97 1.01 -0.54 -3.22
N CYS A 98 2.09 -1.22 -2.83
CA CYS A 98 2.05 -2.54 -2.19
C CYS A 98 1.20 -2.51 -0.91
N GLN A 99 1.49 -1.57 0.00
CA GLN A 99 0.76 -1.44 1.25
C GLN A 99 -0.72 -1.11 1.00
N THR A 100 -0.99 -0.08 0.19
CA THR A 100 -2.37 0.32 -0.12
C THR A 100 -3.20 -0.82 -0.69
N VAL A 101 -2.64 -1.60 -1.63
CA VAL A 101 -3.35 -2.74 -2.22
C VAL A 101 -3.56 -3.85 -1.20
N LEU A 102 -2.51 -4.26 -0.48
CA LEU A 102 -2.59 -5.41 0.42
C LEU A 102 -3.39 -5.12 1.69
N ASP A 103 -3.39 -3.88 2.18
CA ASP A 103 -4.27 -3.45 3.27
C ASP A 103 -5.73 -3.55 2.83
N THR A 104 -6.04 -3.10 1.61
CA THR A 104 -7.38 -3.23 1.04
C THR A 104 -7.79 -4.71 0.90
N VAL A 105 -6.89 -5.57 0.40
CA VAL A 105 -7.12 -7.02 0.31
C VAL A 105 -7.38 -7.61 1.69
N ALA A 106 -6.55 -7.30 2.69
CA ALA A 106 -6.70 -7.82 4.05
C ALA A 106 -7.99 -7.36 4.73
N GLU A 107 -8.50 -6.18 4.38
CA GLU A 107 -9.76 -5.65 4.89
C GLU A 107 -10.99 -6.35 4.28
N VAL A 108 -10.98 -6.59 2.96
CA VAL A 108 -12.19 -7.03 2.23
C VAL A 108 -12.19 -8.51 1.83
N CYS A 109 -11.06 -9.21 1.93
CA CYS A 109 -10.90 -10.59 1.49
C CYS A 109 -10.43 -11.51 2.63
N PRO A 110 -11.36 -12.17 3.36
CA PRO A 110 -11.01 -12.99 4.53
C PRO A 110 -10.16 -14.23 4.21
N GLN A 111 -10.27 -14.78 2.99
CA GLN A 111 -9.41 -15.86 2.48
C GLN A 111 -8.22 -15.35 1.67
N GLY A 112 -7.89 -14.05 1.75
CA GLY A 112 -6.90 -13.43 0.91
C GLY A 112 -7.39 -13.12 -0.51
N GLY A 113 -6.48 -12.57 -1.31
CA GLY A 113 -6.78 -12.11 -2.65
C GLY A 113 -5.60 -11.40 -3.28
N GLN A 114 -5.89 -10.75 -4.41
CA GLN A 114 -4.91 -10.01 -5.17
C GLN A 114 -5.47 -8.66 -5.61
N GLY A 115 -4.57 -7.72 -5.89
CA GLY A 115 -4.96 -6.43 -6.44
C GLY A 115 -3.83 -5.65 -7.07
N SER A 116 -4.17 -4.49 -7.60
CA SER A 116 -3.21 -3.55 -8.18
C SER A 116 -3.75 -2.13 -8.12
N ILE A 117 -2.83 -1.16 -8.23
CA ILE A 117 -3.18 0.22 -8.52
C ILE A 117 -3.46 0.35 -10.02
N THR A 118 -4.46 1.14 -10.40
CA THR A 118 -4.74 1.45 -11.81
C THR A 118 -3.49 2.04 -12.48
N ALA A 119 -3.14 1.52 -13.66
CA ALA A 119 -1.88 1.80 -14.37
C ALA A 119 -0.59 1.42 -13.62
N GLY A 120 -0.68 0.65 -12.54
CA GLY A 120 0.45 0.06 -11.85
C GLY A 120 1.08 -1.10 -12.64
N THR A 121 2.38 -1.32 -12.46
CA THR A 121 3.13 -2.39 -13.14
C THR A 121 3.21 -3.68 -12.33
N PHE A 122 2.60 -3.72 -11.15
CA PHE A 122 2.62 -4.89 -10.26
C PHE A 122 1.22 -5.28 -9.82
N VAL A 123 1.01 -6.59 -9.71
CA VAL A 123 -0.09 -7.19 -8.95
C VAL A 123 0.48 -7.70 -7.64
N PHE A 124 -0.18 -7.36 -6.54
CA PHE A 124 0.19 -7.81 -5.21
C PHE A 124 -0.83 -8.84 -4.73
N THR A 125 -0.34 -9.92 -4.14
CA THR A 125 -1.17 -11.00 -3.58
C THR A 125 -0.86 -11.19 -2.11
N LEU A 126 -1.91 -11.43 -1.32
CA LEU A 126 -1.86 -11.91 0.05
C LEU A 126 -2.71 -13.17 0.12
N ASP A 127 -2.10 -14.28 0.51
CA ASP A 127 -2.76 -15.59 0.55
C ASP A 127 -2.48 -16.30 1.89
N PRO A 128 -3.44 -16.29 2.83
CA PRO A 128 -3.39 -17.17 3.98
C PRO A 128 -3.58 -18.62 3.53
N ASN A 129 -2.61 -19.49 3.85
CA ASN A 129 -2.60 -20.88 3.43
C ASN A 129 -2.36 -21.82 4.62
N THR A 130 -2.87 -23.06 4.52
CA THR A 130 -2.59 -24.09 5.54
C THR A 130 -1.11 -24.47 5.55
N GLY A 131 -0.61 -24.84 6.74
CA GLY A 131 0.75 -25.34 6.93
C GLY A 131 1.73 -24.25 7.36
N SER A 132 3.01 -24.51 7.14
CA SER A 132 4.11 -23.62 7.51
C SER A 132 5.00 -23.34 6.31
N CYS A 133 5.68 -22.20 6.36
CA CYS A 133 6.77 -21.87 5.46
C CYS A 133 7.94 -22.87 5.62
N GLY A 134 8.70 -23.08 4.55
CA GLY A 134 9.92 -23.88 4.56
C GLY A 134 11.08 -23.22 5.32
N ALA A 135 12.30 -23.76 5.17
CA ALA A 135 13.48 -23.27 5.90
C ALA A 135 13.81 -21.78 5.65
N ASP A 136 13.35 -21.21 4.54
CA ASP A 136 13.58 -19.80 4.17
C ASP A 136 12.48 -18.84 4.67
N ALA A 137 11.67 -19.28 5.64
CA ALA A 137 10.62 -18.47 6.25
C ALA A 137 11.19 -17.24 6.97
N ILE A 138 10.60 -16.06 6.75
CA ILE A 138 10.86 -14.91 7.61
C ILE A 138 9.88 -15.00 8.79
N SER A 139 10.40 -15.13 10.01
CA SER A 139 9.59 -15.03 11.23
C SER A 139 9.42 -13.56 11.61
N GLY A 140 8.18 -13.08 11.70
CA GLY A 140 7.85 -11.81 12.36
C GLY A 140 7.13 -10.80 11.49
N GLY A 141 5.92 -10.45 11.90
CA GLY A 141 5.28 -9.17 11.62
C GLY A 141 5.58 -8.24 12.79
N LEU A 142 6.05 -7.04 12.48
CA LEU A 142 6.47 -5.94 13.37
C LEU A 142 6.65 -6.24 14.88
N GLY A 143 7.92 -6.36 15.26
CA GLY A 143 8.49 -6.33 16.62
C GLY A 143 9.74 -7.20 16.65
N SER A 144 10.97 -6.75 16.92
CA SER A 144 11.49 -5.56 17.58
C SER A 144 12.86 -5.29 16.96
N SER A 145 13.15 -4.04 16.59
CA SER A 145 14.54 -3.61 16.57
C SER A 145 15.09 -3.77 18.00
N THR A 146 16.31 -4.29 18.09
CA THR A 146 17.16 -4.23 19.28
C THR A 146 17.26 -2.83 19.86
#